data_AF-A0A967MJR5-F1
#
_entry.id   AF-A0A967MJR5-F1
#
_cell.length_a   1.000
_cell.length_b   1.000
_cell.length_c   1.000
_cell.angle_alpha   90.00
_cell.angle_beta   90.00
_cell.angle_gamma   90.00
#
_symmetry.space_group_name_H-M   'P 1'
#
loop_
_entity.id
_entity.type
_entity.pdbx_description
1 polymer ?
#
loop_
_entity_poly.entity_id
_entity_poly.type
_entity_poly.pdbx_seq_one_letter_code
_entity_poly.pdbx_strand_id
1 'polypeptide(L)'
;DLEVPRETRNEIAVLKGLAAVYVMTARDRRPVYIQQREMLYDLVEALRKRAPDALEPPFQADWELARDDAARLRVLVDQVASLTDAS
;
A
#
# COMPACT_ATOMS: atom_id res chain seq x y z
N ASP A 1 12.02 -27.35 -4.27
CA ASP A 1 12.36 -26.06 -3.67
C ASP A 1 12.99 -25.19 -4.75
N LEU A 2 12.77 -23.88 -4.73
CA LEU A 2 13.35 -22.96 -5.72
C LEU A 2 14.70 -22.46 -5.20
N GLU A 3 15.80 -22.91 -5.82
CA GLU A 3 17.14 -22.45 -5.47
C GLU A 3 17.69 -21.49 -6.54
N VAL A 4 18.01 -20.27 -6.13
CA VAL A 4 18.71 -19.28 -6.96
C VAL A 4 20.22 -19.45 -6.78
N PRO A 5 21.04 -19.56 -7.85
CA PRO A 5 22.49 -19.65 -7.72
C PRO A 5 23.10 -18.51 -6.91
N ARG A 6 24.15 -18.80 -6.14
CA ARG A 6 24.80 -17.81 -5.25
C ARG A 6 25.30 -16.58 -6.02
N GLU A 7 25.88 -16.79 -7.19
CA GLU A 7 26.38 -15.71 -8.05
C GLU A 7 25.25 -14.77 -8.48
N THR A 8 24.14 -15.31 -8.97
CA THR A 8 22.94 -14.54 -9.32
C THR A 8 22.36 -13.78 -8.12
N ARG A 9 22.34 -14.38 -6.93
CA ARG A 9 21.92 -13.67 -5.70
C ARG A 9 22.83 -12.47 -5.41
N ASN A 10 24.14 -12.63 -5.56
CA ASN A 10 25.10 -11.55 -5.32
C ASN A 10 24.94 -10.42 -6.35
N GLU A 11 24.79 -10.73 -7.62
CA GLU A 11 24.56 -9.74 -8.68
C GLU A 11 23.28 -8.94 -8.41
N ILE A 12 22.17 -9.62 -8.10
CA ILE A 12 20.91 -8.97 -7.75
C ILE A 12 21.07 -8.10 -6.50
N ALA A 13 21.80 -8.57 -5.48
CA ALA A 13 22.02 -7.80 -4.26
C ALA A 13 22.79 -6.51 -4.54
N VAL A 14 23.83 -6.55 -5.39
CA VAL A 14 24.59 -5.37 -5.81
C VAL A 14 23.68 -4.39 -6.56
N LEU A 15 22.91 -4.87 -7.54
CA LEU A 15 22.01 -4.02 -8.32
C LEU A 15 20.91 -3.39 -7.45
N LYS A 16 20.31 -4.16 -6.54
CA LYS A 16 19.32 -3.63 -5.58
C LYS A 16 19.95 -2.62 -4.62
N GLY A 17 21.18 -2.85 -4.16
CA GLY A 17 21.91 -1.92 -3.32
C GLY A 17 22.18 -0.58 -4.01
N LEU A 18 22.62 -0.62 -5.27
CA LEU A 18 22.83 0.58 -6.08
C LEU A 18 21.52 1.34 -6.29
N ALA A 19 20.43 0.64 -6.64
CA ALA A 19 19.12 1.25 -6.79
C ALA A 19 18.61 1.89 -5.50
N ALA A 20 18.77 1.22 -4.35
CA ALA A 20 18.39 1.75 -3.06
C ALA A 20 19.12 3.06 -2.74
N VAL A 21 20.45 3.06 -2.88
CA VAL A 21 21.29 4.23 -2.56
C VAL A 21 21.05 5.39 -3.52
N TYR A 22 21.01 5.16 -4.83
CA TYR A 22 21.04 6.25 -5.80
C TYR A 22 19.66 6.66 -6.35
N VAL A 23 18.68 5.76 -6.32
CA VAL A 23 17.33 6.04 -6.83
C VAL A 23 16.34 6.23 -5.68
N MET A 24 16.31 5.31 -4.71
CA MET A 24 15.28 5.33 -3.67
C MET A 24 15.54 6.42 -2.62
N THR A 25 16.77 6.58 -2.10
CA THR A 25 17.04 7.66 -1.12
C THR A 25 16.77 9.06 -1.67
N ALA A 26 16.97 9.27 -2.97
CA ALA A 26 16.67 10.53 -3.65
C ALA A 26 15.15 10.78 -3.75
N ARG A 27 14.33 9.72 -3.83
CA ARG A 27 12.86 9.79 -3.79
C ARG A 27 12.34 9.99 -2.37
N ASP A 28 12.92 9.33 -1.37
CA ASP A 28 12.51 9.46 0.04
C ASP A 28 12.67 10.89 0.58
N ARG A 29 13.62 11.65 0.02
CA ARG A 29 13.83 13.07 0.34
C ARG A 29 12.84 14.01 -0.36
N ARG A 30 11.99 13.52 -1.27
CA ARG A 30 11.04 14.36 -2.00
C ARG A 30 9.80 14.61 -1.15
N PRO A 31 9.35 15.87 -1.01
CA PRO A 31 8.10 16.21 -0.32
C PRO A 31 6.88 15.44 -0.84
N VAL A 32 6.89 15.04 -2.12
CA VAL A 32 5.84 14.27 -2.76
C VAL A 32 5.53 12.96 -2.03
N TYR A 33 6.54 12.25 -1.53
CA TYR A 33 6.33 10.95 -0.85
C TYR A 33 5.60 11.12 0.48
N ILE A 34 5.89 12.22 1.19
CA ILE A 34 5.20 12.58 2.44
C ILE A 34 3.74 12.93 2.14
N GLN A 35 3.50 13.77 1.13
CA GLN A 35 2.15 14.16 0.71
C GLN A 35 1.31 12.97 0.24
N GLN A 36 1.88 12.06 -0.55
CA GLN A 36 1.21 10.83 -0.97
C GLN A 36 0.85 9.95 0.23
N ARG A 37 1.75 9.84 1.22
CA ARG A 37 1.47 9.07 2.43
C ARG A 37 0.36 9.71 3.26
N GLU A 38 0.37 11.03 3.42
CA GLU A 38 -0.70 11.77 4.08
C GLU A 38 -2.04 11.57 3.35
N MET A 39 -2.06 11.66 2.02
CA MET A 39 -3.24 11.39 1.21
C MET A 39 -3.82 9.99 1.45
N LEU A 40 -2.98 8.95 1.55
CA LEU A 40 -3.45 7.60 1.86
C LEU A 40 -4.09 7.51 3.25
N TYR A 41 -3.50 8.15 4.26
CA TYR A 41 -4.09 8.20 5.60
C TYR A 41 -5.43 8.94 5.62
N ASP A 42 -5.48 10.10 4.96
CA ASP A 42 -6.69 10.92 4.87
C ASP A 42 -7.81 10.17 4.14
N LEU A 43 -7.49 9.42 3.09
CA LEU A 43 -8.45 8.62 2.35
C LEU A 43 -9.02 7.48 3.21
N VAL A 44 -8.17 6.74 3.93
CA VAL A 44 -8.63 5.68 4.84
C VAL A 44 -9.54 6.26 5.93
N GLU A 45 -9.18 7.40 6.50
CA GLU A 45 -9.98 8.07 7.54
C GLU A 45 -11.31 8.60 6.98
N ALA A 46 -11.31 9.14 5.77
CA ALA A 46 -12.52 9.59 5.09
C ALA A 46 -13.48 8.43 4.79
N LEU A 47 -12.96 7.30 4.30
CA LEU A 47 -13.75 6.09 4.08
C LEU A 47 -14.29 5.54 5.40
N ARG A 48 -13.47 5.51 6.46
CA ARG A 48 -13.89 5.06 7.80
C ARG A 48 -15.08 5.85 8.33
N LYS A 49 -15.07 7.18 8.18
CA LYS A 49 -16.16 8.07 8.63
C LYS A 49 -17.47 7.89 7.87
N ARG A 50 -17.39 7.39 6.64
CA ARG A 50 -18.54 7.26 5.72
C ARG A 50 -18.91 5.81 5.43
N ALA A 51 -18.24 4.86 6.06
CA ALA A 51 -18.53 3.44 5.89
C ALA A 51 -19.90 3.09 6.51
N PRO A 52 -20.67 2.19 5.88
CA PRO A 52 -20.33 1.47 4.64
C PRO A 52 -20.61 2.26 3.34
N ASP A 53 -21.39 3.33 3.38
CA ASP A 53 -21.95 4.01 2.21
C ASP A 53 -20.92 4.50 1.17
N ALA A 54 -19.71 4.86 1.62
CA ALA A 54 -18.64 5.30 0.72
C ALA A 54 -17.76 4.17 0.14
N LEU A 55 -17.97 2.92 0.55
CA LEU A 55 -17.24 1.77 0.02
C LEU A 55 -17.86 1.29 -1.30
N GLU A 56 -17.05 0.70 -2.17
CA GLU A 56 -17.57 0.00 -3.34
C GLU A 56 -18.33 -1.28 -2.91
N PRO A 57 -19.33 -1.74 -3.70
CA PRO A 57 -20.22 -2.82 -3.28
C PRO A 57 -19.53 -4.11 -2.79
N PRO A 58 -18.41 -4.58 -3.38
CA PRO A 58 -17.70 -5.75 -2.87
C PRO A 58 -17.19 -5.53 -1.43
N PHE A 59 -16.61 -4.36 -1.16
CA PHE A 59 -16.07 -4.02 0.15
C PHE A 59 -17.14 -3.67 1.17
N GLN A 60 -18.32 -3.21 0.74
CA GLN A 60 -19.48 -3.11 1.64
C GLN A 60 -19.88 -4.49 2.18
N ALA A 61 -19.93 -5.52 1.33
CA ALA A 61 -20.26 -6.87 1.76
C ALA A 61 -19.21 -7.41 2.76
N ASP A 62 -17.93 -7.18 2.50
CA ASP A 62 -16.86 -7.58 3.41
C ASP A 62 -16.88 -6.78 4.73
N TRP A 63 -17.25 -5.49 4.69
CA TRP A 63 -17.41 -4.65 5.87
C TRP A 63 -18.51 -5.15 6.80
N GLU A 64 -19.66 -5.58 6.25
CA GLU A 64 -20.76 -6.16 7.03
C GLU A 64 -20.38 -7.51 7.68
N LEU A 65 -19.48 -8.26 7.06
CA LEU A 65 -18.98 -9.54 7.59
C LEU A 65 -17.85 -9.36 8.62
N ALA A 66 -17.25 -8.16 8.70
CA ALA A 66 -16.14 -7.89 9.60
C ALA A 66 -16.57 -7.90 11.07
N ARG A 67 -15.91 -8.75 11.87
CA ARG A 67 -16.29 -9.02 13.28
C ARG A 67 -15.69 -8.05 14.28
N ASP A 68 -14.65 -7.32 13.88
CA ASP A 68 -13.91 -6.41 14.74
C ASP A 68 -13.35 -5.23 13.94
N ASP A 69 -12.79 -4.26 14.66
CA ASP A 69 -12.23 -3.05 14.08
C ASP A 69 -10.99 -3.32 13.22
N ALA A 70 -10.25 -4.40 13.50
CA ALA A 70 -9.08 -4.78 12.71
C ALA A 70 -9.50 -5.33 11.33
N ALA A 71 -10.53 -6.17 11.30
CA ALA A 71 -11.14 -6.66 10.08
C ALA A 71 -11.77 -5.51 9.27
N ARG A 72 -12.45 -4.58 9.94
CA ARG A 72 -12.98 -3.36 9.30
C ARG A 72 -11.89 -2.51 8.69
N LEU A 73 -10.80 -2.26 9.42
CA LEU A 73 -9.65 -1.53 8.89
C LEU A 73 -9.05 -2.25 7.67
N ARG A 74 -8.99 -3.58 7.69
CA ARG A 74 -8.50 -4.36 6.56
C ARG A 74 -9.34 -4.13 5.30
N VAL A 75 -10.66 -4.13 5.41
CA VAL A 75 -11.57 -3.83 4.29
C VAL A 75 -11.32 -2.44 3.71
N LEU A 76 -11.11 -1.43 4.55
CA LEU A 76 -10.78 -0.07 4.09
C LEU A 76 -9.43 -0.04 3.36
N VAL A 77 -8.43 -0.74 3.89
CA VAL A 77 -7.10 -0.83 3.28
C VAL A 77 -7.17 -1.53 1.93
N ASP A 78 -7.96 -2.60 1.82
CA ASP A 78 -8.11 -3.34 0.56
C ASP A 78 -8.85 -2.49 -0.50
N GLN A 79 -9.87 -1.71 -0.11
CA GLN A 79 -10.52 -0.72 -0.99
C GLN A 79 -9.53 0.34 -1.47
N VAL A 80 -8.71 0.91 -0.59
CA VAL A 80 -7.71 1.91 -1.00
C VAL A 80 -6.65 1.30 -1.91
N ALA A 81 -6.24 0.05 -1.65
CA ALA A 81 -5.24 -0.65 -2.44
C ALA A 81 -5.73 -1.04 -3.85
N SER A 82 -7.05 -1.11 -4.09
CA SER A 82 -7.60 -1.36 -5.43
C SER A 82 -7.67 -0.11 -6.32
N LEU A 83 -7.45 1.08 -5.76
CA LEU A 83 -7.46 2.34 -6.51
C LEU A 83 -6.15 2.51 -7.30
N THR A 84 -6.25 3.22 -8.42
CA THR A 84 -5.07 3.63 -9.19
C THR A 84 -4.72 5.08 -8.85
N ASP A 85 -3.46 5.48 -9.03
CA ASP A 85 -2.99 6.85 -8.71
C ASP A 85 -3.75 7.99 -9.43
N ALA A 86 -4.49 7.68 -10.50
CA ALA A 86 -5.26 8.64 -11.29
C ALA A 86 -6.78 8.61 -11.00
N SER A 87 -7.24 7.69 -10.15
CA SER A 87 -8.65 7.47 -9.81
C SER A 87 -9.17 8.44 -8.75
#